data_AF-A0A1D1VND2-F1
#
_entry.id   AF-A0A1D1VND2-F1
#
_cell.length_a   1.000
_cell.length_b   1.000
_cell.length_c   1.000
_cell.angle_alpha   90.00
_cell.angle_beta   90.00
_cell.angle_gamma   90.00
#
_symmetry.space_group_name_H-M   'P 1'
#
loop_
_entity.id
_entity.type
_entity.pdbx_description
1 polymer ?
#
loop_
_entity_poly.entity_id
_entity_poly.type
_entity_poly.pdbx_seq_one_letter_code
_entity_poly.pdbx_strand_id
1 'polypeptide(L)'
;MKVDQTAGLKQADKDKSKKGDLTTTVKSNLSRQLVNLELNGKQTVKKQPKDSVLKKLVEGKINDGDISGALRVLFSEDSVAAPTPEVLDTLRDKHPSESQDNPPDRLSLPEEVTVEEILAAVKSFPNGSAGGVDGLRPQHLKDMLSGAPNGATAALAETSAKLITLMLLGRIPDAFCCVLYGASLTALKKKDGGL
;
A
#
# COMPACT_ATOMS: atom_id res chain seq x y z
N MET A 1 -17.52 -69.95 -18.89
CA MET A 1 -18.71 -69.37 -18.23
C MET A 1 -18.28 -68.99 -16.81
N LYS A 2 -18.29 -67.68 -16.49
CA LYS A 2 -18.16 -67.08 -15.13
C LYS A 2 -16.83 -67.25 -14.39
N VAL A 3 -16.33 -66.31 -13.57
CA VAL A 3 -16.29 -64.84 -13.48
C VAL A 3 -15.21 -64.55 -12.42
N ASP A 4 -14.64 -63.35 -12.51
CA ASP A 4 -13.81 -62.58 -11.56
C ASP A 4 -13.89 -62.85 -10.06
N GLN A 5 -12.76 -62.59 -9.36
CA GLN A 5 -12.59 -61.57 -8.28
C GLN A 5 -11.18 -61.71 -7.63
N THR A 6 -10.19 -60.86 -7.96
CA THR A 6 -9.79 -59.59 -7.32
C THR A 6 -9.32 -59.65 -5.86
N ALA A 7 -7.99 -59.55 -5.66
CA ALA A 7 -7.29 -58.95 -4.50
C ALA A 7 -5.79 -58.85 -4.90
N GLY A 8 -5.02 -57.77 -4.75
CA GLY A 8 -5.24 -56.43 -4.24
C GLY A 8 -3.96 -55.59 -4.39
N LEU A 9 -4.08 -54.31 -4.04
CA LEU A 9 -3.03 -53.32 -3.75
C LEU A 9 -2.07 -52.85 -4.87
N LYS A 10 -2.34 -51.63 -5.36
CA LYS A 10 -1.51 -50.44 -5.08
C LYS A 10 -2.28 -49.17 -5.48
N GLN A 11 -2.84 -48.48 -4.48
CA GLN A 11 -3.35 -47.12 -4.66
C GLN A 11 -2.19 -46.13 -4.69
N ALA A 12 -2.29 -45.17 -5.61
CA ALA A 12 -1.36 -44.06 -5.78
C ALA A 12 -1.34 -43.15 -4.53
N ASP A 13 -0.14 -42.69 -4.22
CA ASP A 13 0.16 -41.77 -3.13
C ASP A 13 -0.64 -40.47 -3.31
N LYS A 14 -1.53 -40.18 -2.36
CA LYS A 14 -2.26 -38.91 -2.31
C LYS A 14 -1.33 -37.89 -1.67
N ASP A 15 -0.83 -36.97 -2.49
CA ASP A 15 -0.08 -35.80 -2.07
C ASP A 15 -0.95 -34.92 -1.15
N LYS A 16 -0.86 -35.14 0.16
CA LYS A 16 -1.53 -34.35 1.19
C LYS A 16 -0.77 -33.04 1.36
N SER A 17 -1.13 -32.05 0.55
CA SER A 17 -0.75 -30.66 0.81
C SER A 17 -1.27 -30.25 2.20
N LYS A 18 -0.37 -30.17 3.18
CA LYS A 18 -0.64 -29.65 4.51
C LYS A 18 -1.03 -28.17 4.37
N LYS A 19 -2.33 -27.88 4.38
CA LYS A 19 -2.83 -26.52 4.60
C LYS A 19 -2.36 -26.07 5.99
N GLY A 20 -1.35 -25.21 6.03
CA GLY A 20 -0.89 -24.59 7.27
C GLY A 20 -2.03 -23.83 7.92
N ASP A 21 -2.11 -23.90 9.25
CA ASP A 21 -3.12 -23.16 10.01
C ASP A 21 -3.00 -21.65 9.74
N LEU A 22 -4.15 -21.00 9.51
CA LEU A 22 -4.24 -19.60 9.13
C LEU A 22 -3.60 -18.72 10.22
N THR A 23 -3.78 -19.09 11.49
CA THR A 23 -3.20 -18.36 12.62
C THR A 23 -1.67 -18.39 12.60
N THR A 24 -1.09 -19.51 12.16
CA THR A 24 0.37 -19.70 12.06
C THR A 24 0.93 -18.91 10.89
N THR A 25 0.19 -18.85 9.78
CA THR A 25 0.56 -18.05 8.60
C THR A 25 0.52 -16.56 8.90
N VAL A 26 -0.53 -16.09 9.59
CA VAL A 26 -0.67 -14.69 10.01
C VAL A 26 0.45 -14.30 10.99
N LYS A 27 0.74 -15.14 12.00
CA LYS A 27 1.86 -14.91 12.93
C LYS A 27 3.21 -14.83 12.19
N SER A 28 3.48 -15.76 11.27
CA SER A 28 4.72 -15.73 10.47
C SER A 28 4.86 -14.47 9.62
N ASN A 29 3.75 -13.98 9.03
CA ASN A 29 3.76 -12.77 8.22
C ASN A 29 3.98 -11.51 9.07
N LEU A 30 3.35 -11.42 10.25
CA LEU A 30 3.55 -10.31 11.17
C LEU A 30 4.98 -10.27 11.73
N SER A 31 5.53 -11.43 12.09
CA SER A 31 6.93 -11.54 12.52
C SER A 31 7.91 -11.15 11.40
N ARG A 32 7.61 -11.46 10.13
CA ARG A 32 8.42 -10.99 8.99
C ARG A 32 8.36 -9.48 8.79
N GLN A 33 7.21 -8.86 9.02
CA GLN A 33 7.10 -7.39 8.97
C GLN A 33 7.96 -6.74 10.06
N LEU A 34 7.94 -7.25 11.29
CA LEU A 34 8.78 -6.78 12.39
C LEU A 34 10.28 -6.92 12.07
N VAL A 35 10.71 -8.06 11.52
CA VAL A 35 12.11 -8.25 11.11
C VAL A 35 12.53 -7.31 9.97
N ASN A 36 11.62 -6.97 9.06
CA ASN A 36 11.89 -6.03 7.98
C ASN A 36 12.00 -4.57 8.45
N LEU A 37 11.37 -4.22 9.57
CA LEU A 37 11.56 -2.92 10.24
C LEU A 37 12.94 -2.82 10.93
N GLU A 38 13.49 -3.95 11.40
CA GLU A 38 14.78 -3.99 12.12
C GLU A 38 16.00 -4.20 11.21
N LEU A 39 15.84 -4.69 9.97
CA LEU A 39 16.95 -4.97 9.05
C LEU A 39 16.85 -4.21 7.73
N ASN A 40 17.19 -2.92 7.75
CA ASN A 40 17.46 -2.14 6.53
C ASN A 40 18.86 -2.42 5.96
N GLY A 41 19.17 -3.69 5.68
CA GLY A 41 20.48 -4.10 5.19
C GLY A 41 20.43 -5.42 4.43
N LYS A 42 20.41 -5.35 3.10
CA LYS A 42 20.58 -6.45 2.13
C LYS A 42 19.37 -7.40 1.97
N GLN A 43 18.34 -6.93 1.25
CA GLN A 43 17.45 -7.86 0.55
C GLN A 43 18.17 -8.46 -0.67
N THR A 44 18.48 -9.76 -0.61
CA THR A 44 18.85 -10.53 -1.80
C THR A 44 17.63 -10.68 -2.70
N VAL A 45 17.62 -9.95 -3.82
CA VAL A 45 16.56 -9.98 -4.83
C VAL A 45 16.52 -11.36 -5.49
N LYS A 46 15.65 -12.26 -5.02
CA LYS A 46 15.27 -13.45 -5.81
C LYS A 46 14.51 -12.94 -7.03
N LYS A 47 15.11 -13.05 -8.21
CA LYS A 47 14.57 -12.64 -9.50
C LYS A 47 13.30 -13.45 -9.81
N GLN A 48 12.14 -12.96 -9.38
CA GLN A 48 10.84 -13.52 -9.73
C GLN A 48 10.64 -13.36 -11.26
N PRO A 49 10.01 -14.33 -11.94
CA PRO A 49 9.71 -14.20 -13.37
C PRO A 49 8.81 -12.97 -13.59
N LYS A 50 9.10 -12.16 -14.63
CA LYS A 50 8.42 -10.89 -14.91
C LYS A 50 6.89 -11.02 -14.90
N ASP A 51 6.39 -12.12 -15.45
CA ASP A 51 4.96 -12.42 -15.52
C ASP A 51 4.31 -12.61 -14.14
N SER A 52 5.05 -13.13 -13.16
CA SER A 52 4.53 -13.30 -11.80
C SER A 52 4.40 -11.98 -11.04
N VAL A 53 5.27 -11.00 -11.33
CA VAL A 53 5.22 -9.66 -10.75
C VAL A 53 4.09 -8.86 -11.39
N LEU A 54 3.98 -8.92 -12.72
CA LEU A 54 2.89 -8.30 -13.46
C LEU A 54 1.53 -8.83 -13.00
N LYS A 55 1.39 -10.16 -12.86
CA LYS A 55 0.16 -10.77 -12.35
C LYS A 55 -0.24 -10.21 -10.99
N LYS A 56 0.70 -10.14 -10.03
CA LYS A 56 0.44 -9.60 -8.68
C LYS A 56 0.02 -8.13 -8.72
N LEU A 57 0.64 -7.33 -9.57
CA LEU A 57 0.32 -5.91 -9.71
C LEU A 57 -1.08 -5.71 -10.29
N VAL A 58 -1.43 -6.47 -11.32
CA VAL A 58 -2.77 -6.47 -11.94
C VAL A 58 -3.83 -6.96 -10.95
N GLU A 59 -3.55 -8.04 -10.23
CA GLU A 59 -4.42 -8.56 -9.18
C GLU A 59 -4.66 -7.52 -8.07
N GLY A 60 -3.62 -6.82 -7.63
CA GLY A 60 -3.73 -5.71 -6.68
C GLY A 60 -4.63 -4.59 -7.20
N LYS A 61 -4.46 -4.18 -8.46
CA LYS A 61 -5.30 -3.15 -9.10
C LYS A 61 -6.76 -3.55 -9.22
N ILE A 62 -7.03 -4.81 -9.57
CA ILE A 62 -8.40 -5.36 -9.62
C ILE A 62 -9.02 -5.40 -8.22
N ASN A 63 -8.26 -5.83 -7.21
CA ASN A 63 -8.74 -5.87 -5.82
C ASN A 63 -9.08 -4.47 -5.29
N ASP A 64 -8.36 -3.45 -5.75
CA ASP A 64 -8.65 -2.05 -5.42
C ASP A 64 -9.78 -1.43 -6.26
N GLY A 65 -10.40 -2.20 -7.16
CA GLY A 65 -11.45 -1.73 -8.06
C GLY A 65 -10.97 -0.79 -9.18
N ASP A 66 -9.66 -0.77 -9.47
CA ASP A 66 -9.02 0.07 -10.50
C ASP A 66 -8.77 -0.75 -11.79
N ILE A 67 -9.85 -1.00 -12.52
CA ILE A 67 -9.82 -1.81 -13.77
C ILE A 67 -8.99 -1.09 -14.85
N SER A 68 -9.14 0.23 -14.98
CA SER A 68 -8.37 1.04 -15.94
C SER A 68 -6.88 1.01 -15.62
N GLY A 69 -6.50 1.11 -14.34
CA GLY A 69 -5.12 0.95 -13.90
C GLY A 69 -4.59 -0.46 -14.14
N ALA A 70 -5.40 -1.49 -13.94
CA ALA A 70 -5.02 -2.88 -14.25
C ALA A 70 -4.72 -3.05 -15.76
N LEU A 71 -5.58 -2.53 -16.63
CA LEU A 71 -5.34 -2.52 -18.08
C LEU A 71 -4.07 -1.71 -18.43
N ARG A 72 -3.90 -0.52 -17.83
CA ARG A 72 -2.70 0.29 -18.03
C ARG A 72 -1.43 -0.48 -17.65
N VAL A 73 -1.43 -1.20 -16.54
CA VAL A 73 -0.29 -2.05 -16.14
C VAL A 73 -0.04 -3.18 -17.13
N LEU A 74 -1.08 -3.81 -17.68
CA LEU A 74 -0.94 -4.88 -18.67
C LEU A 74 -0.34 -4.40 -19.99
N PHE A 75 -0.69 -3.19 -20.43
CA PHE A 75 -0.28 -2.65 -21.72
C PHE A 75 0.87 -1.65 -21.65
N SER A 76 1.31 -1.25 -20.45
CA SER A 76 2.39 -0.28 -20.29
C SER A 76 3.77 -0.95 -20.34
N GLU A 77 4.70 -0.25 -20.97
CA GLU A 77 6.13 -0.55 -21.00
C GLU A 77 6.89 0.28 -19.94
N ASP A 78 6.18 1.09 -19.15
CA ASP A 78 6.76 1.95 -18.13
C ASP A 78 7.51 1.11 -17.10
N SER A 79 8.73 1.53 -16.76
CA SER A 79 9.55 0.85 -15.77
C SER A 79 10.15 1.84 -14.78
N VAL A 80 10.26 1.42 -13.53
CA VAL A 80 10.90 2.20 -12.47
C VAL A 80 12.42 2.04 -12.60
N ALA A 81 13.16 3.15 -12.52
CA ALA A 81 14.61 3.12 -12.48
C ALA A 81 15.12 2.50 -11.18
N ALA A 82 16.25 1.80 -11.25
CA ALA A 82 16.88 1.26 -10.05
C ALA A 82 17.35 2.44 -9.17
N PRO A 83 17.24 2.35 -7.83
CA PRO A 83 17.66 3.41 -6.93
C PRO A 83 19.20 3.46 -6.86
N THR A 84 19.82 4.10 -7.85
CA THR A 84 21.26 4.40 -7.89
C THR A 84 21.50 5.84 -7.43
N PRO A 85 22.70 6.17 -6.93
CA PRO A 85 23.01 7.54 -6.52
C PRO A 85 22.83 8.55 -7.68
N GLU A 86 23.17 8.15 -8.90
CA GLU A 86 22.97 8.97 -10.11
C GLU A 86 21.48 9.31 -10.36
N VAL A 87 20.59 8.33 -10.18
CA VAL A 87 19.13 8.54 -10.30
C VAL A 87 18.65 9.49 -9.20
N LEU A 88 19.22 9.39 -8.00
CA LEU A 88 18.85 10.25 -6.89
C LEU A 88 19.29 11.71 -7.11
N ASP A 89 20.50 11.92 -7.62
CA ASP A 89 21.00 13.27 -7.93
C ASP A 89 20.19 13.92 -9.05
N THR A 90 19.91 13.18 -10.13
CA THR A 90 19.05 13.68 -11.22
C THR A 90 17.61 13.98 -10.77
N LEU A 91 17.09 13.27 -9.77
CA LEU A 91 15.81 13.60 -9.15
C LEU A 91 15.92 14.91 -8.35
N ARG A 92 16.96 15.06 -7.53
CA ARG A 92 17.20 16.28 -6.74
C ARG A 92 17.33 17.52 -7.63
N ASP A 93 18.03 17.41 -8.75
CA ASP A 93 18.19 18.52 -9.70
C ASP A 93 16.86 18.96 -10.35
N LYS A 94 15.89 18.04 -10.47
CA LYS A 94 14.58 18.29 -11.09
C LYS A 94 13.52 18.80 -10.13
N HIS A 95 13.73 18.65 -8.82
CA HIS A 95 12.76 19.03 -7.81
C HIS A 95 13.21 20.31 -7.09
N PRO A 96 12.27 21.21 -6.75
CA PRO A 96 12.61 22.40 -6.01
C PRO A 96 13.21 22.02 -4.64
N SER A 97 14.22 22.76 -4.20
CA SER A 97 14.72 22.69 -2.83
C SER A 97 13.58 23.02 -1.86
N GLU A 98 13.56 22.35 -0.71
CA GLU A 98 12.58 22.58 0.35
C GLU A 98 12.38 24.09 0.57
N SER A 99 11.17 24.57 0.31
CA SER A 99 10.80 25.96 0.53
C SER A 99 10.65 26.22 2.03
N GLN A 100 11.12 27.39 2.49
CA GLN A 100 10.95 27.80 3.87
C GLN A 100 9.46 27.90 4.23
N ASP A 101 9.06 27.22 5.31
CA ASP A 101 7.69 27.15 5.78
C ASP A 101 7.17 28.56 6.14
N ASN A 102 6.16 29.03 5.41
CA ASN A 102 5.42 30.23 5.78
C ASN A 102 4.19 29.78 6.58
N PRO A 103 4.13 30.01 7.90
CA PRO A 103 2.98 29.62 8.67
C PRO A 103 1.73 30.35 8.15
N PRO A 104 0.59 29.66 8.01
CA PRO A 104 -0.64 30.28 7.58
C PRO A 104 -1.07 31.40 8.54
N ASP A 105 -1.68 32.44 8.00
CA ASP A 105 -2.13 33.60 8.77
C ASP A 105 -3.17 33.15 9.82
N ARG A 106 -2.93 33.45 11.10
CA ARG A 106 -3.67 32.86 12.24
C ARG A 106 -5.13 33.31 12.34
N LEU A 107 -5.57 34.20 11.46
CA LEU A 107 -6.89 34.85 11.51
C LEU A 107 -8.01 34.04 10.84
N SER A 108 -7.69 32.93 10.17
CA SER A 108 -8.68 32.02 9.56
C SER A 108 -8.44 30.58 10.00
N LEU A 109 -8.47 30.31 11.31
CA LEU A 109 -8.42 28.94 11.79
C LEU A 109 -9.67 28.19 11.27
N PRO A 110 -9.50 27.04 10.60
CA PRO A 110 -10.65 26.28 10.10
C PRO A 110 -11.49 25.74 11.26
N GLU A 111 -12.79 25.58 10.97
CA GLU A 111 -13.76 24.94 11.87
C GLU A 111 -13.31 23.50 12.21
N GLU A 112 -13.70 23.02 13.39
CA GLU A 112 -13.38 21.65 13.81
C GLU A 112 -13.91 20.65 12.78
N VAL A 113 -13.04 19.76 12.30
CA VAL A 113 -13.40 18.80 11.26
C VAL A 113 -14.38 17.79 11.82
N THR A 114 -15.49 17.60 11.12
CA THR A 114 -16.57 16.68 11.50
C THR A 114 -16.32 15.26 10.99
N VAL A 115 -17.00 14.28 11.60
CA VAL A 115 -16.92 12.87 11.17
C VAL A 115 -17.48 12.71 9.76
N GLU A 116 -18.55 13.43 9.44
CA GLU A 116 -19.21 13.42 8.14
C GLU A 116 -18.26 13.90 7.03
N GLU A 117 -17.48 14.94 7.28
CA GLU A 117 -16.46 15.44 6.36
C GLU A 117 -15.36 14.40 6.12
N ILE A 118 -14.89 13.71 7.17
CA ILE A 118 -13.91 12.63 7.02
C ILE A 118 -14.48 11.50 6.16
N LEU A 119 -15.72 11.07 6.42
CA LEU A 119 -16.36 10.01 5.65
C LEU A 119 -16.55 10.42 4.19
N ALA A 120 -16.92 11.67 3.92
CA ALA A 120 -17.03 12.21 2.57
C ALA A 120 -15.67 12.27 1.87
N ALA A 121 -14.64 12.78 2.55
CA ALA A 121 -13.28 12.88 2.03
C ALA A 121 -12.70 11.49 1.70
N VAL A 122 -12.85 10.51 2.59
CA VAL A 122 -12.36 9.15 2.34
C VAL A 122 -13.10 8.50 1.16
N LYS A 123 -14.42 8.71 1.04
CA LYS A 123 -15.19 8.21 -0.11
C LYS A 123 -14.78 8.86 -1.43
N SER A 124 -14.30 10.11 -1.39
CA SER A 124 -13.91 10.86 -2.58
C SER A 124 -12.62 10.37 -3.25
N PHE A 125 -11.80 9.57 -2.56
CA PHE A 125 -10.57 9.05 -3.17
C PHE A 125 -10.85 8.24 -4.44
N PRO A 126 -10.09 8.42 -5.53
CA PRO A 126 -10.16 7.53 -6.68
C PRO A 126 -9.79 6.08 -6.31
N ASN A 127 -10.40 5.12 -6.99
CA ASN A 127 -10.01 3.71 -6.85
C ASN A 127 -8.57 3.51 -7.34
N GLY A 128 -7.84 2.60 -6.68
CA GLY A 128 -6.43 2.34 -7.00
C GLY A 128 -5.45 3.46 -6.61
N SER A 129 -5.88 4.43 -5.80
CA SER A 129 -5.01 5.46 -5.20
C SER A 129 -3.86 4.80 -4.41
N ALA A 130 -2.66 5.36 -4.55
CA ALA A 130 -1.47 4.86 -3.87
C ALA A 130 -1.52 5.11 -2.35
N GLY A 131 -0.83 4.27 -1.59
CA GLY A 131 -0.67 4.44 -0.15
C GLY A 131 0.56 5.28 0.20
N GLY A 132 0.60 5.77 1.43
CA GLY A 132 1.72 6.49 1.98
C GLY A 132 2.84 5.57 2.50
N VAL A 133 3.75 6.15 3.28
CA VAL A 133 4.86 5.43 3.94
C VAL A 133 4.40 4.41 4.98
N ASP A 134 3.17 4.55 5.47
CA ASP A 134 2.49 3.61 6.37
C ASP A 134 1.97 2.35 5.65
N GLY A 135 1.98 2.34 4.31
CA GLY A 135 1.44 1.26 3.50
C GLY A 135 -0.08 1.14 3.51
N LEU A 136 -0.79 2.06 4.18
CA LEU A 136 -2.24 2.12 4.10
C LEU A 136 -2.65 2.78 2.80
N ARG A 137 -3.55 2.12 2.07
CA ARG A 137 -4.12 2.66 0.84
C ARG A 137 -5.47 3.27 1.15
N PRO A 138 -5.91 4.29 0.39
CA PRO A 138 -7.24 4.85 0.54
C PRO A 138 -8.36 3.81 0.46
N GLN A 139 -8.17 2.72 -0.30
CA GLN A 139 -9.11 1.60 -0.31
C GLN A 139 -9.28 0.95 1.07
N HIS A 140 -8.19 0.74 1.81
CA HIS A 140 -8.28 0.18 3.17
C HIS A 140 -9.09 1.10 4.10
N LEU A 141 -8.92 2.42 3.96
CA LEU A 141 -9.70 3.39 4.74
C LEU A 141 -11.18 3.34 4.37
N LYS A 142 -11.51 3.26 3.08
CA LYS A 142 -12.89 3.06 2.61
C LYS A 142 -13.49 1.80 3.20
N ASP A 143 -12.76 0.68 3.16
CA ASP A 143 -13.23 -0.61 3.66
C ASP A 143 -13.51 -0.56 5.17
N MET A 144 -12.59 -0.01 5.96
CA MET A 144 -12.75 0.14 7.42
C MET A 144 -13.90 1.08 7.82
N LEU A 145 -14.19 2.09 7.00
CA LEU A 145 -15.22 3.11 7.25
C LEU A 145 -16.57 2.82 6.57
N SER A 146 -16.65 1.82 5.69
CA SER A 146 -17.86 1.45 4.95
C SER A 146 -18.81 0.49 5.68
N GLY A 147 -18.35 -0.12 6.79
CA GLY A 147 -19.12 -1.07 7.57
C GLY A 147 -20.23 -0.44 8.41
N ALA A 148 -21.12 -1.28 8.95
CA ALA A 148 -22.11 -0.84 9.94
C ALA A 148 -21.38 -0.18 11.13
N PRO A 149 -21.91 0.94 11.66
CA PRO A 149 -21.26 1.67 12.74
C PRO A 149 -21.12 0.75 13.95
N ASN A 150 -19.89 0.31 14.18
CA ASN A 150 -19.47 -0.36 15.39
C ASN A 150 -18.55 0.60 16.16
N GLY A 151 -18.25 0.28 17.42
CA GLY A 151 -17.42 1.14 18.26
C GLY A 151 -16.04 1.45 17.66
N ALA A 152 -15.45 0.52 16.89
CA ALA A 152 -14.15 0.72 16.27
C ALA A 152 -14.19 1.65 15.05
N THR A 153 -15.19 1.50 14.18
CA THR A 153 -15.41 2.37 13.01
C THR A 153 -15.70 3.81 13.45
N ALA A 154 -16.54 3.98 14.48
CA ALA A 154 -16.82 5.31 15.04
C ALA A 154 -15.56 5.94 15.65
N ALA A 155 -14.83 5.19 16.49
CA ALA A 155 -13.59 5.66 17.10
C ALA A 155 -12.52 6.03 16.05
N LEU A 156 -12.41 5.26 14.96
CA LEU A 156 -11.48 5.56 13.86
C LEU A 156 -11.85 6.89 13.18
N ALA A 157 -13.14 7.10 12.88
CA ALA A 157 -13.60 8.31 12.21
C ALA A 157 -13.41 9.56 13.11
N GLU A 158 -13.76 9.45 14.40
CA GLU A 158 -13.55 10.53 15.38
C GLU A 158 -12.06 10.84 15.60
N THR A 159 -11.22 9.81 15.70
CA THR A 159 -9.77 10.00 15.88
C THR A 159 -9.15 10.64 14.63
N SER A 160 -9.63 10.26 13.44
CA SER A 160 -9.21 10.87 12.18
C SER A 160 -9.60 12.35 12.12
N ALA A 161 -10.84 12.69 12.49
CA ALA A 161 -11.32 14.07 12.56
C ALA A 161 -10.45 14.94 13.50
N LYS A 162 -10.12 14.42 14.69
CA LYS A 162 -9.22 15.07 15.65
C LYS A 162 -7.82 15.25 15.08
N LEU A 163 -7.27 14.22 14.42
CA LEU A 163 -5.94 14.30 13.80
C LEU A 163 -5.89 15.37 12.70
N ILE A 164 -6.86 15.38 11.78
CA ILE A 164 -6.91 16.37 10.71
C ILE A 164 -7.09 17.78 11.28
N THR A 165 -7.92 17.94 12.31
CA THR A 165 -8.04 19.23 13.01
C THR A 165 -6.69 19.68 13.59
N LEU A 166 -5.91 18.79 14.22
CA LEU A 166 -4.57 19.13 14.71
C LEU A 166 -3.60 19.53 13.58
N MET A 167 -3.68 18.84 12.44
CA MET A 167 -2.88 19.16 11.25
C MET A 167 -3.23 20.55 10.69
N LEU A 168 -4.52 20.86 10.57
CA LEU A 168 -5.00 22.15 10.08
C LEU A 168 -4.66 23.31 11.03
N LEU A 169 -4.62 23.05 12.34
CA LEU A 169 -4.19 24.03 13.35
C LEU A 169 -2.66 24.19 13.42
N GLY A 170 -1.88 23.42 12.64
CA GLY A 170 -0.42 23.45 12.66
C GLY A 170 0.17 23.01 14.01
N ARG A 171 -0.50 22.10 14.72
CA ARG A 171 -0.09 21.62 16.05
C ARG A 171 0.66 20.28 16.03
N ILE A 172 1.12 19.87 14.84
CA ILE A 172 1.92 18.65 14.68
C ILE A 172 3.34 18.93 15.16
N PRO A 173 3.94 18.07 16.01
CA PRO A 173 5.33 18.24 16.41
C PRO A 173 6.29 18.07 15.22
N ASP A 174 7.33 18.91 15.16
CA ASP A 174 8.31 18.95 14.07
C ASP A 174 8.93 17.58 13.74
N ALA A 175 9.12 16.73 14.75
CA ALA A 175 9.66 15.38 14.58
C ALA A 175 8.81 14.48 13.67
N PHE A 176 7.51 14.75 13.53
CA PHE A 176 6.58 13.99 12.69
C PHE A 176 6.29 14.67 11.35
N CYS A 177 6.66 15.94 11.17
CA CYS A 177 6.39 16.69 9.94
C CYS A 177 7.03 16.03 8.72
N CYS A 178 8.28 15.54 8.83
CA CYS A 178 8.95 14.83 7.73
C CYS A 178 8.22 13.55 7.29
N VAL A 179 7.48 12.90 8.21
CA VAL A 179 6.75 11.66 7.92
C VAL A 179 5.36 11.98 7.38
N LEU A 180 4.65 12.94 7.97
CA LEU A 180 3.27 13.28 7.60
C LEU A 180 3.17 14.12 6.33
N TYR A 181 4.13 15.02 6.11
CA TYR A 181 4.17 15.91 4.94
C TYR A 181 5.25 15.49 3.93
N GLY A 182 5.95 14.37 4.18
CA GLY A 182 6.92 13.80 3.26
C GLY A 182 6.26 13.11 2.08
N ALA A 183 6.97 13.10 0.94
CA ALA A 183 6.57 12.34 -0.24
C ALA A 183 7.74 11.48 -0.74
N SER A 184 7.43 10.29 -1.26
CA SER A 184 8.42 9.43 -1.91
C SER A 184 8.54 9.81 -3.39
N LEU A 185 9.77 10.05 -3.85
CA LEU A 185 10.05 10.21 -5.28
C LEU A 185 10.19 8.84 -5.93
N THR A 186 9.52 8.66 -7.08
CA THR A 186 9.65 7.45 -7.91
C THR A 186 10.20 7.84 -9.27
N ALA A 187 11.41 7.38 -9.57
CA ALA A 187 12.04 7.61 -10.86
C ALA A 187 11.44 6.68 -11.93
N LEU A 188 10.64 7.24 -12.84
CA LEU A 188 10.09 6.51 -13.98
C LEU A 188 11.01 6.67 -15.19
N LYS A 189 11.31 5.58 -15.89
CA LYS A 189 12.06 5.65 -17.14
C LYS A 189 11.15 6.09 -18.25
N LYS A 190 11.52 7.17 -18.92
CA LYS A 190 10.87 7.65 -20.14
C LYS A 190 11.35 6.85 -21.36
N LYS A 191 10.56 6.89 -22.43
CA LYS A 191 10.88 6.21 -23.70
C LYS A 191 12.09 6.81 -24.42
N ASP A 192 12.41 8.07 -24.13
CA ASP A 192 13.56 8.80 -24.68
C ASP A 192 14.88 8.51 -23.93
N GLY A 193 14.86 7.63 -22.93
CA GLY A 193 16.02 7.29 -22.10
C GLY A 193 16.24 8.23 -20.91
N GLY A 194 15.36 9.22 -20.71
CA GLY A 194 15.37 10.10 -19.56
C GLY A 194 14.68 9.52 -18.32
N LEU A 195 14.81 10.28 -17.22
CA LEU A 195 13.98 10.18 -16.01
C LEU A 195 12.90 11.27 -15.98
#